data_AF-A0AAV6W7Q7-F1
#
_entry.id   AF-A0AAV6W7Q7-F1
#
_cell.length_a   1.000
_cell.length_b   1.000
_cell.length_c   1.000
_cell.angle_alpha   90.00
_cell.angle_beta   90.00
_cell.angle_gamma   90.00
#
_symmetry.space_group_name_H-M   'P 1'
#
loop_
_entity.id
_entity.type
_entity.pdbx_description
1 polymer ?
#
loop_
_entity_poly.entity_id
_entity_poly.type
_entity_poly.pdbx_seq_one_letter_code
_entity_poly.pdbx_strand_id
1 'polypeptide(L)'
;MIKQILGKLPRKPSSKSSQNESNNNDMSAFASNNSSSANYGVNISNNNQLKNSTSSHSANLGPTRPTSNGTYAPMKSSQVKVLGPQAAPTSVNYVAACDALPSLRDVPSSERQNLFIRKLNMCSVVFDFTDPTTNLNEKDAKRRMLLELVDYMSSVNTKFSEVAMQEMTKMVYANLFRALPSANHDNKLLGDVYDPEDEEPLTESSWPHLQIVYEFLLRFVASSETDAKLAKRYIDHSFVLRLLDLFDSEDQREREYLKTILHRIYGKFMVHRPFIRKSINNIFYRFIFETEKHNGIAELLEILGSIINGFALPLKEEHKLFLLRALIPLHKPKCMSIYHQQLAYCITQFAEKDAKLADTVIRGLLRYWPVTNTSKEVLFLSELEEVLEATQAAEFQRCMVPLFRQIGRCLNSSHFQVAERALFMWNNDHIRNLITQNQKVILPIILPSLEKNARDHWNQAVQSLTLNVRKIFSDADQSLFDECLAKFQEDEIKEKELLERRESIWKRLEDVAASKAVTSEAVLVSMFPSSVAIATSANLKAASR
;
A
#
# COMPACT_ATOMS: atom_id res chain seq x y z
N MET A 1 13.72 -33.56 13.35
CA MET A 1 13.86 -33.96 11.93
C MET A 1 13.88 -32.70 11.07
N ILE A 2 14.97 -31.95 11.21
CA ILE A 2 15.24 -30.66 10.58
C ILE A 2 16.58 -30.86 9.89
N LYS A 3 16.59 -30.70 8.56
CA LYS A 3 17.74 -30.48 7.64
C LYS A 3 17.45 -31.22 6.33
N GLN A 4 16.91 -30.49 5.37
CA GLN A 4 17.26 -30.56 3.95
C GLN A 4 16.35 -29.58 3.19
N ILE A 5 16.84 -29.06 2.07
CA ILE A 5 16.18 -28.13 1.14
C ILE A 5 16.37 -26.64 1.46
N LEU A 6 17.63 -26.20 1.45
CA LEU A 6 18.00 -24.87 0.93
C LEU A 6 19.35 -25.02 0.22
N GLY A 7 19.33 -24.89 -1.10
CA GLY A 7 20.54 -24.92 -1.91
C GLY A 7 20.19 -25.01 -3.39
N LYS A 8 20.15 -23.84 -4.04
CA LYS A 8 20.58 -23.58 -5.42
C LYS A 8 20.10 -22.19 -5.88
N LEU A 9 20.98 -21.20 -5.75
CA LEU A 9 21.09 -20.09 -6.69
C LEU A 9 22.59 -19.76 -6.88
N PRO A 10 23.02 -19.31 -8.08
CA PRO A 10 24.38 -19.46 -8.55
C PRO A 10 25.31 -18.28 -8.20
N ARG A 11 26.60 -18.62 -8.10
CA ARG A 11 27.73 -17.73 -7.78
C ARG A 11 28.09 -16.82 -8.95
N LYS A 12 28.33 -15.53 -8.67
CA LYS A 12 29.14 -14.60 -9.49
C LYS A 12 30.61 -15.09 -9.53
N PRO A 13 31.33 -14.99 -10.64
CA PRO A 13 32.77 -15.22 -10.66
C PRO A 13 33.56 -13.95 -10.34
N SER A 14 34.58 -14.14 -9.50
CA SER A 14 35.59 -13.16 -9.11
C SER A 14 36.76 -13.11 -10.09
N SER A 15 37.18 -11.89 -10.40
CA SER A 15 38.55 -11.41 -10.69
C SER A 15 39.69 -12.43 -10.82
N LYS A 16 40.36 -12.44 -11.99
CA LYS A 16 41.78 -12.78 -12.11
C LYS A 16 42.48 -11.77 -13.02
N SER A 17 43.62 -11.31 -12.53
CA SER A 17 44.57 -10.38 -13.14
C SER A 17 45.41 -11.01 -14.25
N SER A 18 45.81 -10.12 -15.15
CA SER A 18 46.58 -10.21 -16.41
C SER A 18 48.07 -10.58 -16.28
N GLN A 19 48.63 -11.09 -17.39
CA GLN A 19 49.95 -10.68 -17.94
C GLN A 19 50.07 -11.02 -19.45
N ASN A 20 50.47 -9.99 -20.23
CA ASN A 20 51.12 -9.90 -21.55
C ASN A 20 50.49 -10.63 -22.78
N GLU A 21 50.47 -10.11 -24.02
CA GLU A 21 51.36 -9.14 -24.71
C GLU A 21 50.67 -8.59 -26.00
N SER A 22 50.94 -7.32 -26.33
CA SER A 22 51.10 -6.66 -27.65
C SER A 22 50.14 -6.89 -28.85
N ASN A 23 49.40 -5.84 -29.26
CA ASN A 23 49.72 -4.96 -30.43
C ASN A 23 48.52 -4.11 -30.91
N ASN A 24 48.68 -2.78 -30.76
CA ASN A 24 48.50 -1.71 -31.77
C ASN A 24 47.35 -1.78 -32.81
N ASN A 25 46.39 -0.85 -32.72
CA ASN A 25 46.40 0.44 -33.45
C ASN A 25 45.07 1.22 -33.30
N ASP A 26 45.19 2.51 -32.95
CA ASP A 26 44.49 3.72 -33.44
C ASP A 26 42.93 3.73 -33.54
N MET A 27 42.17 4.77 -33.16
CA MET A 27 42.44 6.20 -33.05
C MET A 27 41.27 6.90 -32.29
N SER A 28 41.62 7.97 -31.56
CA SER A 28 40.86 9.21 -31.22
C SER A 28 39.51 9.11 -30.46
N ALA A 29 39.39 9.46 -29.18
CA ALA A 29 39.65 10.74 -28.48
C ALA A 29 38.59 11.84 -28.74
N PHE A 30 37.77 12.11 -27.72
CA PHE A 30 37.49 13.48 -27.25
C PHE A 30 37.31 13.42 -25.72
N ALA A 31 38.25 14.03 -25.02
CA ALA A 31 38.14 14.42 -23.62
C ALA A 31 37.77 15.91 -23.54
N SER A 32 37.09 16.34 -22.47
CA SER A 32 37.62 17.36 -21.53
C SER A 32 36.58 17.88 -20.52
N ASN A 33 37.02 17.84 -19.25
CA ASN A 33 37.00 18.88 -18.22
C ASN A 33 35.72 19.28 -17.42
N ASN A 34 35.86 19.01 -16.11
CA ASN A 34 35.53 19.80 -14.92
C ASN A 34 35.22 21.30 -15.10
N SER A 35 34.20 21.78 -14.36
CA SER A 35 34.33 22.90 -13.41
C SER A 35 33.11 23.08 -12.46
N SER A 36 33.42 23.04 -11.17
CA SER A 36 33.06 23.97 -10.08
C SER A 36 31.75 24.79 -10.06
N SER A 37 30.97 24.54 -9.00
CA SER A 37 30.36 25.50 -8.05
C SER A 37 30.00 26.94 -8.49
N ALA A 38 28.73 27.30 -8.37
CA ALA A 38 28.29 28.68 -8.15
C ALA A 38 27.08 28.75 -7.22
N ASN A 39 27.32 29.29 -6.02
CA ASN A 39 26.31 29.81 -5.09
C ASN A 39 25.61 31.03 -5.70
N TYR A 40 24.28 31.11 -5.54
CA TYR A 40 23.57 32.38 -5.56
C TYR A 40 22.79 32.54 -4.26
N GLY A 41 23.29 33.40 -3.38
CA GLY A 41 22.54 33.98 -2.28
C GLY A 41 21.91 35.29 -2.74
N VAL A 42 20.65 35.51 -2.36
CA VAL A 42 20.00 36.82 -2.42
C VAL A 42 19.49 37.14 -1.02
N ASN A 43 20.09 38.17 -0.43
CA ASN A 43 19.60 38.87 0.75
C ASN A 43 18.39 39.74 0.36
N ILE A 44 17.29 39.64 1.11
CA ILE A 44 16.38 40.77 1.31
C ILE A 44 16.11 40.92 2.80
N SER A 45 16.73 41.94 3.36
CA SER A 45 16.39 42.56 4.64
C SER A 45 15.09 43.35 4.49
N ASN A 46 14.13 43.18 5.39
CA ASN A 46 13.19 44.24 5.70
C ASN A 46 12.83 44.24 7.19
N ASN A 47 13.38 45.25 7.87
CA ASN A 47 12.88 45.80 9.11
C ASN A 47 11.45 46.31 8.91
N ASN A 48 10.54 46.00 9.83
CA ASN A 48 9.60 47.00 10.33
C ASN A 48 9.12 46.63 11.73
N GLN A 49 9.64 47.38 12.70
CA GLN A 49 9.06 47.55 14.01
C GLN A 49 7.72 48.27 13.87
N LEU A 50 6.67 47.78 14.51
CA LEU A 50 5.69 48.67 15.12
C LEU A 50 5.18 48.07 16.44
N LYS A 51 5.49 48.80 17.50
CA LYS A 51 4.96 48.66 18.85
C LYS A 51 3.48 49.05 18.84
N ASN A 52 2.65 48.36 19.61
CA ASN A 52 1.71 49.01 20.51
C ASN A 52 1.17 48.04 21.56
N SER A 53 1.51 48.35 22.82
CA SER A 53 0.92 47.82 24.03
C SER A 53 -0.24 48.70 24.47
N THR A 54 -1.39 48.12 24.84
CA THR A 54 -2.31 48.67 25.86
C THR A 54 -3.08 47.55 26.55
N SER A 55 -3.13 47.65 27.87
CA SER A 55 -3.85 46.85 28.87
C SER A 55 -5.33 47.28 28.93
N SER A 56 -6.33 46.45 29.26
CA SER A 56 -6.82 46.04 30.60
C SER A 56 -8.36 46.24 30.69
N HIS A 57 -9.03 45.28 31.38
CA HIS A 57 -10.31 45.36 32.12
C HIS A 57 -11.63 45.26 31.32
N SER A 58 -12.43 44.19 31.47
CA SER A 58 -13.36 43.81 32.56
C SER A 58 -14.68 44.59 32.55
N ALA A 59 -15.82 43.92 32.30
CA ALA A 59 -17.07 44.07 33.06
C ALA A 59 -18.18 43.11 32.59
N ASN A 60 -18.67 42.33 33.55
CA ASN A 60 -19.94 41.60 33.56
C ASN A 60 -21.14 42.56 33.64
N LEU A 61 -22.30 42.10 33.16
CA LEU A 61 -23.62 42.52 33.64
C LEU A 61 -24.51 41.26 33.82
N GLY A 62 -24.85 40.94 35.08
CA GLY A 62 -26.15 40.32 35.42
C GLY A 62 -27.16 41.43 35.75
N PRO A 63 -28.32 41.21 36.43
CA PRO A 63 -28.87 40.01 37.10
C PRO A 63 -30.31 39.69 36.55
N THR A 64 -31.10 38.67 36.94
CA THR A 64 -31.82 38.45 38.22
C THR A 64 -32.66 37.15 38.14
N ARG A 65 -32.83 36.47 39.28
CA ARG A 65 -33.71 35.30 39.56
C ARG A 65 -35.04 35.76 40.19
N PRO A 66 -36.11 34.94 40.24
CA PRO A 66 -36.49 34.25 41.50
C PRO A 66 -37.06 32.81 41.28
N THR A 67 -36.56 31.77 41.95
CA THR A 67 -37.07 31.06 43.17
C THR A 67 -38.47 30.42 43.11
N SER A 68 -38.54 29.10 43.31
CA SER A 68 -39.45 28.49 44.30
C SER A 68 -38.88 27.16 44.83
N ASN A 69 -39.10 26.94 46.12
CA ASN A 69 -38.54 25.90 46.98
C ASN A 69 -39.43 24.65 47.03
N GLY A 70 -38.82 23.49 47.33
CA GLY A 70 -39.48 22.28 47.80
C GLY A 70 -38.64 21.61 48.87
N THR A 71 -39.08 21.75 50.12
CA THR A 71 -38.54 21.34 51.42
C THR A 71 -38.59 19.83 51.63
N TYR A 72 -37.53 19.18 52.15
CA TYR A 72 -37.61 18.06 53.13
C TYR A 72 -36.25 17.88 53.85
N ALA A 73 -36.30 17.75 55.17
CA ALA A 73 -35.22 17.33 56.07
C ALA A 73 -35.76 16.18 56.97
N PRO A 74 -34.95 15.55 57.84
CA PRO A 74 -33.84 14.65 57.52
C PRO A 74 -34.03 13.26 58.18
N MET A 75 -33.42 12.21 57.62
CA MET A 75 -33.25 10.93 58.34
C MET A 75 -31.79 10.45 58.28
N LYS A 76 -31.30 10.04 59.45
CA LYS A 76 -29.95 9.55 59.73
C LYS A 76 -29.74 8.16 59.12
N SER A 77 -28.61 7.95 58.43
CA SER A 77 -27.92 6.66 58.44
C SER A 77 -26.46 6.83 58.04
N SER A 78 -25.59 6.51 59.02
CA SER A 78 -24.33 5.77 58.91
C SER A 78 -23.32 6.14 57.81
N GLN A 79 -22.21 6.67 58.29
CA GLN A 79 -20.95 6.91 57.60
C GLN A 79 -20.48 5.70 56.78
N VAL A 80 -20.22 5.93 55.49
CA VAL A 80 -19.22 5.18 54.71
C VAL A 80 -18.32 6.21 54.06
N LYS A 81 -17.06 6.27 54.51
CA LYS A 81 -16.02 7.14 53.94
C LYS A 81 -15.72 6.68 52.50
N VAL A 82 -16.04 7.54 51.54
CA VAL A 82 -15.51 7.48 50.18
C VAL A 82 -14.03 7.91 50.25
N LEU A 83 -13.11 6.97 50.01
CA LEU A 83 -11.71 7.27 49.73
C LEU A 83 -11.61 7.78 48.29
N GLY A 84 -11.07 8.98 48.13
CA GLY A 84 -10.79 9.62 46.85
C GLY A 84 -9.72 8.88 46.02
N PRO A 85 -9.42 9.40 44.81
CA PRO A 85 -8.56 8.73 43.84
C PRO A 85 -7.15 8.58 44.42
N GLN A 86 -6.64 7.34 44.41
CA GLN A 86 -5.28 7.05 44.85
C GLN A 86 -4.28 7.81 43.97
N ALA A 87 -3.44 8.60 44.64
CA ALA A 87 -2.31 9.31 44.05
C ALA A 87 -1.33 8.33 43.40
N ALA A 88 -0.80 8.72 42.24
CA ALA A 88 0.36 8.07 41.63
C ALA A 88 1.53 8.05 42.64
N PRO A 89 2.35 6.98 42.69
CA PRO A 89 3.50 6.95 43.57
C PRO A 89 4.51 8.02 43.14
N THR A 90 5.01 8.77 44.11
CA THR A 90 6.10 9.74 43.98
C THR A 90 7.33 9.08 43.35
N SER A 91 8.02 9.79 42.43
CA SER A 91 9.16 9.34 41.61
C SER A 91 10.21 8.47 42.35
N VAL A 92 10.61 8.87 43.56
CA VAL A 92 11.61 8.19 44.39
C VAL A 92 11.19 6.75 44.80
N ASN A 93 9.89 6.48 44.92
CA ASN A 93 9.40 5.17 45.38
C ASN A 93 9.44 4.09 44.29
N TYR A 94 9.40 4.45 43.00
CA TYR A 94 9.40 3.47 41.92
C TYR A 94 10.78 2.85 41.70
N VAL A 95 11.84 3.67 41.71
CA VAL A 95 13.23 3.19 41.60
C VAL A 95 13.59 2.31 42.79
N ALA A 96 13.26 2.75 44.01
CA ALA A 96 13.49 1.97 45.22
C ALA A 96 12.73 0.63 45.21
N ALA A 97 11.49 0.60 44.70
CA ALA A 97 10.74 -0.64 44.54
C ALA A 97 11.31 -1.57 43.45
N CYS A 98 11.89 -1.02 42.37
CA CYS A 98 12.58 -1.79 41.34
C CYS A 98 13.89 -2.40 41.85
N ASP A 99 14.72 -1.60 42.52
CA ASP A 99 16.03 -2.03 43.02
C ASP A 99 15.90 -2.96 44.24
N ALA A 100 14.77 -2.94 44.95
CA ALA A 100 14.47 -3.89 46.02
C ALA A 100 14.12 -5.31 45.52
N LEU A 101 13.89 -5.50 44.21
CA LEU A 101 13.59 -6.82 43.66
C LEU A 101 14.88 -7.54 43.22
N PRO A 102 15.17 -8.75 43.73
CA PRO A 102 16.35 -9.50 43.33
C PRO A 102 16.31 -9.89 41.85
N SER A 103 17.47 -10.21 41.28
CA SER A 103 17.57 -10.73 39.90
C SER A 103 16.91 -12.11 39.80
N LEU A 104 16.20 -12.37 38.69
CA LEU A 104 15.54 -13.64 38.38
C LEU A 104 16.55 -14.80 38.27
N ARG A 105 17.83 -14.50 38.01
CA ARG A 105 18.91 -15.50 37.96
C ARG A 105 19.34 -15.97 39.36
N ASP A 106 19.21 -15.12 40.37
CA ASP A 106 19.79 -15.33 41.71
C ASP A 106 18.81 -15.97 42.70
N VAL A 107 17.57 -16.22 42.26
CA VAL A 107 16.47 -16.71 43.11
C VAL A 107 16.16 -18.19 42.81
N PRO A 108 15.75 -19.01 43.79
CA PRO A 108 15.36 -20.41 43.57
C PRO A 108 14.19 -20.57 42.60
N SER A 109 14.14 -21.68 41.86
CA SER A 109 13.11 -21.96 40.84
C SER A 109 11.67 -21.86 41.33
N SER A 110 11.41 -22.09 42.62
CA SER A 110 10.10 -21.98 43.27
C SER A 110 9.59 -20.54 43.41
N GLU A 111 10.49 -19.57 43.58
CA GLU A 111 10.14 -18.15 43.80
C GLU A 111 10.21 -17.32 42.51
N ARG A 112 10.92 -17.83 41.49
CA ARG A 112 11.07 -17.16 40.17
C ARG A 112 9.74 -16.79 39.53
N GLN A 113 8.72 -17.64 39.60
CA GLN A 113 7.41 -17.34 38.99
C GLN A 113 6.69 -16.17 39.69
N ASN A 114 6.72 -16.12 41.03
CA ASN A 114 6.11 -15.03 41.79
C ASN A 114 6.86 -13.71 41.59
N LEU A 115 8.19 -13.77 41.53
CA LEU A 115 9.04 -12.62 41.24
C LEU A 115 8.80 -12.10 39.81
N PHE A 116 8.66 -12.99 38.83
CA PHE A 116 8.31 -12.65 37.45
C PHE A 116 6.97 -11.89 37.39
N ILE A 117 5.93 -12.38 38.07
CA ILE A 117 4.62 -11.72 38.16
C ILE A 117 4.73 -10.32 38.79
N ARG A 118 5.53 -10.15 39.83
CA ARG A 118 5.75 -8.83 40.46
C ARG A 118 6.46 -7.86 39.50
N LYS A 119 7.50 -8.32 38.79
CA LYS A 119 8.22 -7.51 37.80
C LYS A 119 7.32 -7.10 36.63
N LEU A 120 6.45 -7.99 36.14
CA LEU A 120 5.46 -7.66 35.10
C LEU A 120 4.51 -6.52 35.51
N ASN A 121 4.05 -6.54 36.77
CA ASN A 121 3.18 -5.49 37.30
C ASN A 121 3.91 -4.14 37.38
N MET A 122 5.18 -4.13 37.78
CA MET A 122 5.99 -2.89 37.78
C MET A 122 6.18 -2.36 36.36
N CYS A 123 6.49 -3.22 35.39
CA CYS A 123 6.64 -2.85 33.98
C CYS A 123 5.33 -2.39 33.30
N SER A 124 4.17 -2.55 33.95
CA SER A 124 2.88 -2.05 33.43
C SER A 124 2.71 -0.54 33.60
N VAL A 125 3.56 0.12 34.39
CA VAL A 125 3.57 1.59 34.54
C VAL A 125 4.14 2.24 33.28
N VAL A 126 3.38 3.11 32.62
CA VAL A 126 3.79 3.83 31.40
C VAL A 126 4.44 5.16 31.79
N PHE A 127 5.57 5.47 31.15
CA PHE A 127 6.27 6.75 31.33
C PHE A 127 6.11 7.59 30.07
N ASP A 128 6.01 8.91 30.24
CA ASP A 128 5.95 9.86 29.15
C ASP A 128 7.36 10.18 28.62
N PHE A 129 7.54 10.09 27.30
CA PHE A 129 8.79 10.36 26.59
C PHE A 129 8.77 11.66 25.78
N THR A 130 7.67 12.43 25.84
CA THR A 130 7.60 13.75 25.19
C THR A 130 8.65 14.72 25.74
N ASP A 131 8.94 14.64 27.04
CA ASP A 131 10.11 15.28 27.65
C ASP A 131 11.19 14.22 28.00
N PRO A 132 12.31 14.18 27.26
CA PRO A 132 13.41 13.24 27.51
C PRO A 132 14.06 13.39 28.89
N THR A 133 13.95 14.55 29.53
CA THR A 133 14.65 14.86 30.80
C THR A 133 13.89 14.40 32.04
N THR A 134 12.60 14.09 31.90
CA THR A 134 11.77 13.62 33.02
C THR A 134 11.99 12.14 33.30
N ASN A 135 12.05 11.77 34.59
CA ASN A 135 12.06 10.38 35.06
C ASN A 135 13.17 9.48 34.45
N LEU A 136 14.38 10.02 34.25
CA LEU A 136 15.50 9.28 33.62
C LEU A 136 15.83 7.97 34.35
N ASN A 137 15.94 8.03 35.68
CA ASN A 137 16.29 6.89 36.51
C ASN A 137 15.21 5.80 36.50
N GLU A 138 13.94 6.20 36.55
CA GLU A 138 12.78 5.31 36.48
C GLU A 138 12.66 4.65 35.10
N LYS A 139 12.89 5.44 34.03
CA LYS A 139 12.92 4.95 32.65
C LYS A 139 14.02 3.90 32.46
N ASP A 140 15.23 4.16 32.97
CA ASP A 140 16.32 3.20 32.89
C ASP A 140 16.11 1.96 33.79
N ALA A 141 15.53 2.12 34.98
CA ALA A 141 15.15 1.00 35.83
C ALA A 141 14.12 0.10 35.16
N LYS A 142 13.05 0.67 34.57
CA LYS A 142 12.06 -0.09 33.80
C LYS A 142 12.71 -0.78 32.60
N ARG A 143 13.60 -0.10 31.88
CA ARG A 143 14.33 -0.68 30.74
C ARG A 143 15.13 -1.92 31.15
N ARG A 144 15.92 -1.84 32.23
CA ARG A 144 16.67 -2.98 32.78
C ARG A 144 15.75 -4.14 33.15
N MET A 145 14.63 -3.84 33.82
CA MET A 145 13.65 -4.85 34.23
C MET A 145 12.99 -5.53 33.03
N LEU A 146 12.62 -4.78 31.98
CA LEU A 146 12.06 -5.33 30.75
C LEU A 146 13.05 -6.27 30.03
N LEU A 147 14.33 -5.90 29.96
CA LEU A 147 15.38 -6.76 29.38
C LEU A 147 15.51 -8.07 30.16
N GLU A 148 15.48 -7.99 31.49
CA GLU A 148 15.54 -9.16 32.35
C GLU A 148 14.33 -10.09 32.17
N LEU A 149 13.14 -9.52 31.98
CA LEU A 149 11.93 -10.28 31.68
C LEU A 149 12.05 -11.01 30.33
N VAL A 150 12.60 -10.36 29.31
CA VAL A 150 12.85 -10.94 27.98
C VAL A 150 13.88 -12.09 28.05
N ASP A 151 14.95 -11.92 28.81
CA ASP A 151 15.95 -12.97 29.07
C ASP A 151 15.32 -14.17 29.78
N TYR A 152 14.47 -13.90 30.79
CA TYR A 152 13.74 -14.95 31.50
C TYR A 152 12.81 -15.71 30.54
N MET A 153 12.05 -15.02 29.70
CA MET A 153 11.20 -15.67 28.69
C MET A 153 11.97 -16.59 27.74
N SER A 154 13.22 -16.27 27.45
CA SER A 154 14.08 -17.06 26.56
C SER A 154 14.69 -18.28 27.24
N SER A 155 14.86 -18.24 28.56
CA SER A 155 15.54 -19.28 29.34
C SER A 155 14.57 -20.24 30.03
N VAL A 156 13.31 -19.85 30.20
CA VAL A 156 12.26 -20.70 30.79
C VAL A 156 11.95 -21.88 29.88
N ASN A 157 12.08 -23.08 30.44
CA ASN A 157 11.74 -24.36 29.84
C ASN A 157 10.51 -25.01 30.47
N THR A 158 9.78 -24.27 31.31
CA THR A 158 8.57 -24.73 31.98
C THR A 158 7.35 -23.98 31.47
N LYS A 159 6.19 -24.65 31.51
CA LYS A 159 4.92 -24.02 31.10
C LYS A 159 4.59 -22.84 32.02
N PHE A 160 4.14 -21.76 31.41
CA PHE A 160 3.65 -20.60 32.15
C PHE A 160 2.32 -20.91 32.85
N SER A 161 2.18 -20.44 34.09
CA SER A 161 0.92 -20.53 34.84
C SER A 161 -0.14 -19.60 34.24
N GLU A 162 -1.41 -19.87 34.51
CA GLU A 162 -2.53 -19.04 34.02
C GLU A 162 -2.42 -17.58 34.53
N VAL A 163 -2.02 -17.40 35.79
CA VAL A 163 -1.78 -16.09 36.40
C VAL A 163 -0.64 -15.35 35.69
N ALA A 164 0.45 -16.04 35.35
CA ALA A 164 1.54 -15.43 34.61
C ALA A 164 1.09 -14.98 33.22
N MET A 165 0.30 -15.78 32.49
CA MET A 165 -0.24 -15.38 31.19
C MET A 165 -1.10 -14.12 31.27
N GLN A 166 -1.98 -14.03 32.27
CA GLN A 166 -2.82 -12.86 32.49
C GLN A 166 -1.99 -11.59 32.69
N GLU A 167 -0.99 -11.65 33.57
CA GLU A 167 -0.14 -10.50 33.90
C GLU A 167 0.79 -10.11 32.74
N MET A 168 1.25 -11.08 31.94
CA MET A 168 1.99 -10.82 30.70
C MET A 168 1.11 -10.05 29.70
N THR A 169 -0.11 -10.51 29.45
CA THR A 169 -1.04 -9.84 28.53
C THR A 169 -1.40 -8.45 29.04
N LYS A 170 -1.60 -8.26 30.35
CA LYS A 170 -1.88 -6.96 30.96
C LYS A 170 -0.72 -5.97 30.77
N MET A 171 0.52 -6.41 30.99
CA MET A 171 1.72 -5.58 30.78
C MET A 171 1.85 -5.15 29.32
N VAL A 172 1.64 -6.09 28.39
CA VAL A 172 1.62 -5.81 26.94
C VAL A 172 0.51 -4.81 26.59
N TYR A 173 -0.70 -5.02 27.10
CA TYR A 173 -1.86 -4.17 26.83
C TYR A 173 -1.61 -2.73 27.28
N ALA A 174 -1.07 -2.54 28.49
CA ALA A 174 -0.81 -1.22 29.06
C ALA A 174 0.26 -0.43 28.27
N ASN A 175 1.27 -1.11 27.73
CA ASN A 175 2.38 -0.45 27.06
C ASN A 175 2.15 -0.25 25.55
N LEU A 176 1.53 -1.21 24.84
CA LEU A 176 1.43 -1.16 23.37
C LEU A 176 0.17 -0.45 22.87
N PHE A 177 -1.00 -0.76 23.45
CA PHE A 177 -2.29 -0.38 22.86
C PHE A 177 -2.71 1.05 23.22
N ARG A 178 -2.08 1.99 22.53
CA ARG A 178 -2.33 3.43 22.57
C ARG A 178 -3.12 3.90 21.35
N ALA A 179 -3.75 5.07 21.46
CA ALA A 179 -4.22 5.78 20.27
C ALA A 179 -2.99 6.35 19.55
N LEU A 180 -2.87 6.08 18.25
CA LEU A 180 -1.82 6.68 17.43
C LEU A 180 -2.11 8.19 17.31
N PRO A 181 -1.06 9.04 17.25
CA PRO A 181 -1.23 10.47 16.95
C PRO A 181 -2.10 10.63 15.72
N SER A 182 -3.15 11.47 15.80
CA SER A 182 -4.00 11.72 14.65
C SER A 182 -3.19 12.41 13.56
N ALA A 183 -3.21 11.89 12.33
CA ALA A 183 -2.63 12.53 11.14
C ALA A 183 -3.30 13.88 10.75
N ASN A 184 -4.02 14.50 11.69
CA ASN A 184 -4.66 15.81 11.54
C ASN A 184 -3.64 16.90 11.88
N HIS A 185 -2.68 17.12 11.00
CA HIS A 185 -2.07 18.44 10.86
C HIS A 185 -1.91 18.74 9.36
N ASP A 186 -2.75 19.66 8.89
CA ASP A 186 -2.54 20.57 7.75
C ASP A 186 -2.43 20.01 6.30
N ASN A 187 -2.31 18.71 6.07
CA ASN A 187 -2.17 18.16 4.68
C ASN A 187 -3.46 18.13 3.85
N LYS A 188 -4.62 18.48 4.42
CA LYS A 188 -5.89 18.49 3.67
C LYS A 188 -6.07 19.72 2.77
N LEU A 189 -5.21 20.74 2.91
CA LEU A 189 -5.26 21.97 2.11
C LEU A 189 -4.36 21.94 0.85
N LEU A 190 -3.50 20.92 0.69
CA LEU A 190 -2.51 20.79 -0.40
C LEU A 190 -2.62 19.47 -1.18
N GLY A 191 -3.81 18.87 -1.20
CA GLY A 191 -4.09 17.49 -1.62
C GLY A 191 -3.78 17.06 -3.06
N ASP A 192 -3.08 17.88 -3.86
CA ASP A 192 -2.70 17.53 -5.24
C ASP A 192 -1.18 17.64 -5.54
N VAL A 193 -0.33 18.07 -4.59
CA VAL A 193 1.13 18.17 -4.78
C VAL A 193 1.92 17.37 -3.74
N TYR A 194 1.24 16.66 -2.85
CA TYR A 194 1.88 15.96 -1.74
C TYR A 194 2.22 14.52 -2.16
N ASP A 195 3.51 14.22 -2.34
CA ASP A 195 4.01 12.86 -2.55
C ASP A 195 4.19 12.17 -1.19
N PRO A 196 3.45 11.08 -0.89
CA PRO A 196 3.64 10.31 0.33
C PRO A 196 5.05 9.71 0.49
N GLU A 197 5.80 9.56 -0.61
CA GLU A 197 7.17 9.04 -0.58
C GLU A 197 8.16 10.06 0.04
N ASP A 198 7.80 11.35 0.09
CA ASP A 198 8.62 12.44 0.64
C ASP A 198 8.31 12.74 2.14
N GLU A 199 7.38 12.04 2.78
CA GLU A 199 7.10 12.20 4.23
C GLU A 199 8.25 11.61 5.07
N GLU A 200 9.02 12.47 5.76
CA GLU A 200 10.04 12.04 6.72
C GLU A 200 9.36 11.27 7.87
N PRO A 201 9.67 9.97 8.08
CA PRO A 201 8.93 9.17 9.04
C PRO A 201 9.11 9.68 10.47
N LEU A 202 8.01 9.98 11.16
CA LEU A 202 8.09 10.32 12.58
C LEU A 202 8.54 9.10 13.37
N THR A 203 9.57 9.30 14.19
CA THR A 203 10.09 8.25 15.07
C THR A 203 9.34 8.27 16.39
N GLU A 204 8.99 7.09 16.91
CA GLU A 204 8.30 7.00 18.19
C GLU A 204 9.27 7.32 19.35
N SER A 205 8.96 8.37 20.12
CA SER A 205 9.76 8.83 21.26
C SER A 205 9.93 7.76 22.35
N SER A 206 8.92 6.92 22.54
CA SER A 206 8.91 5.85 23.55
C SER A 206 9.58 4.55 23.08
N TRP A 207 10.21 4.56 21.90
CA TRP A 207 10.80 3.38 21.27
C TRP A 207 11.74 2.54 22.17
N PRO A 208 12.61 3.13 23.02
CA PRO A 208 13.50 2.34 23.88
C PRO A 208 12.79 1.36 24.82
N HIS A 209 11.55 1.68 25.24
CA HIS A 209 10.72 0.76 26.02
C HIS A 209 9.86 -0.12 25.11
N LEU A 210 9.23 0.47 24.09
CA LEU A 210 8.32 -0.25 23.19
C LEU A 210 9.02 -1.38 22.44
N GLN A 211 10.24 -1.18 21.97
CA GLN A 211 11.03 -2.22 21.32
C GLN A 211 11.14 -3.47 22.20
N ILE A 212 11.43 -3.30 23.50
CA ILE A 212 11.60 -4.43 24.42
C ILE A 212 10.25 -5.11 24.70
N VAL A 213 9.17 -4.34 24.79
CA VAL A 213 7.81 -4.89 24.98
C VAL A 213 7.35 -5.66 23.74
N TYR A 214 7.65 -5.18 22.53
CA TYR A 214 7.39 -5.92 21.28
C TYR A 214 8.19 -7.21 21.22
N GLU A 215 9.47 -7.13 21.56
CA GLU A 215 10.35 -8.29 21.61
C GLU A 215 9.88 -9.32 22.67
N PHE A 216 9.39 -8.85 23.82
CA PHE A 216 8.75 -9.67 24.84
C PHE A 216 7.50 -10.37 24.29
N LEU A 217 6.60 -9.61 23.65
CA LEU A 217 5.37 -10.17 23.04
C LEU A 217 5.70 -11.19 21.96
N LEU A 218 6.71 -10.93 21.12
CA LEU A 218 7.16 -11.86 20.09
C LEU A 218 7.64 -13.17 20.71
N ARG A 219 8.49 -13.11 21.74
CA ARG A 219 8.95 -14.30 22.48
C ARG A 219 7.79 -15.04 23.15
N PHE A 220 6.83 -14.31 23.73
CA PHE A 220 5.64 -14.89 24.34
C PHE A 220 4.82 -15.71 23.33
N VAL A 221 4.49 -15.12 22.18
CA VAL A 221 3.70 -15.80 21.17
C VAL A 221 4.48 -16.96 20.54
N ALA A 222 5.78 -16.78 20.28
CA ALA A 222 6.63 -17.78 19.62
C ALA A 222 7.05 -18.95 20.53
N SER A 223 7.05 -18.78 21.85
CA SER A 223 7.50 -19.80 22.82
C SER A 223 6.72 -21.11 22.71
N SER A 224 7.42 -22.26 22.71
CA SER A 224 6.84 -23.60 22.77
C SER A 224 6.13 -23.89 24.09
N GLU A 225 6.59 -23.24 25.16
CA GLU A 225 6.09 -23.46 26.53
C GLU A 225 4.76 -22.75 26.80
N THR A 226 4.35 -21.86 25.90
CA THR A 226 3.06 -21.18 25.96
C THR A 226 1.96 -22.08 25.41
N ASP A 227 1.16 -22.65 26.31
CA ASP A 227 0.01 -23.49 25.97
C ASP A 227 -1.04 -22.69 25.19
N ALA A 228 -1.18 -23.01 23.89
CA ALA A 228 -2.12 -22.33 23.00
C ALA A 228 -3.59 -22.46 23.44
N LYS A 229 -3.96 -23.51 24.18
CA LYS A 229 -5.34 -23.72 24.67
C LYS A 229 -5.72 -22.75 25.79
N LEU A 230 -4.74 -22.36 26.61
CA LEU A 230 -4.93 -21.39 27.68
C LEU A 230 -4.69 -19.97 27.17
N ALA A 231 -3.62 -19.73 26.41
CA ALA A 231 -3.25 -18.40 25.91
C ALA A 231 -4.32 -17.76 25.00
N LYS A 232 -5.11 -18.56 24.25
CA LYS A 232 -6.22 -18.06 23.43
C LYS A 232 -7.34 -17.36 24.22
N ARG A 233 -7.39 -17.53 25.55
CA ARG A 233 -8.35 -16.82 26.41
C ARG A 233 -7.95 -15.36 26.64
N TYR A 234 -6.65 -15.08 26.54
CA TYR A 234 -6.07 -13.76 26.79
C TYR A 234 -5.72 -13.03 25.49
N ILE A 235 -5.26 -13.76 24.48
CA ILE A 235 -5.15 -13.26 23.10
C ILE A 235 -6.50 -13.48 22.44
N ASP A 236 -7.46 -12.61 22.74
CA ASP A 236 -8.82 -12.69 22.20
C ASP A 236 -8.98 -11.80 20.94
N HIS A 237 -10.22 -11.70 20.43
CA HIS A 237 -10.49 -10.84 19.27
C HIS A 237 -10.26 -9.36 19.56
N SER A 238 -10.46 -8.91 20.80
CA SER A 238 -10.19 -7.52 21.20
C SER A 238 -8.70 -7.21 21.13
N PHE A 239 -7.86 -8.11 21.67
CA PHE A 239 -6.41 -8.01 21.58
C PHE A 239 -5.94 -7.93 20.12
N VAL A 240 -6.45 -8.84 19.27
CA VAL A 240 -6.09 -8.88 17.84
C VAL A 240 -6.50 -7.59 17.13
N LEU A 241 -7.69 -7.05 17.42
CA LEU A 241 -8.15 -5.80 16.81
C LEU A 241 -7.25 -4.61 17.21
N ARG A 242 -6.92 -4.49 18.50
CA ARG A 242 -6.03 -3.44 19.00
C ARG A 242 -4.61 -3.56 18.44
N LEU A 243 -4.14 -4.79 18.21
CA LEU A 243 -2.86 -5.04 17.53
C LEU A 243 -2.90 -4.61 16.06
N LEU A 244 -4.02 -4.85 15.38
CA LEU A 244 -4.21 -4.43 13.99
C LEU A 244 -4.30 -2.90 13.86
N ASP A 245 -4.92 -2.20 14.81
CA ASP A 245 -4.98 -0.73 14.81
C ASP A 245 -3.58 -0.09 14.84
N LEU A 246 -2.58 -0.76 15.43
CA LEU A 246 -1.19 -0.27 15.49
C LEU A 246 -0.44 -0.37 14.16
N PHE A 247 -0.95 -1.11 13.16
CA PHE A 247 -0.31 -1.16 11.84
C PHE A 247 -0.33 0.19 11.12
N ASP A 248 -1.17 1.13 11.56
CA ASP A 248 -1.19 2.50 11.03
C ASP A 248 -0.10 3.40 11.65
N SER A 249 0.79 2.85 12.50
CA SER A 249 1.95 3.58 13.03
C SER A 249 2.85 4.09 11.90
N GLU A 250 3.37 5.31 12.03
CA GLU A 250 4.30 5.91 11.08
C GLU A 250 5.72 5.33 11.18
N ASP A 251 6.07 4.72 12.33
CA ASP A 251 7.38 4.11 12.55
C ASP A 251 7.48 2.71 11.91
N GLN A 252 8.31 2.59 10.86
CA GLN A 252 8.55 1.32 10.15
C GLN A 252 9.01 0.19 11.10
N ARG A 253 9.76 0.53 12.16
CA ARG A 253 10.29 -0.48 13.10
C ARG A 253 9.15 -1.12 13.89
N GLU A 254 8.16 -0.32 14.27
CA GLU A 254 6.95 -0.80 14.95
C GLU A 254 6.15 -1.73 14.02
N ARG A 255 5.94 -1.32 12.77
CA ARG A 255 5.25 -2.13 11.76
C ARG A 255 5.93 -3.48 11.51
N GLU A 256 7.26 -3.54 11.49
CA GLU A 256 8.00 -4.79 11.28
C GLU A 256 7.82 -5.79 12.43
N TYR A 257 7.78 -5.31 13.68
CA TYR A 257 7.46 -6.15 14.84
C TYR A 257 6.01 -6.63 14.79
N LEU A 258 5.07 -5.74 14.53
CA LEU A 258 3.65 -6.06 14.39
C LEU A 258 3.42 -7.13 13.32
N LYS A 259 4.08 -6.99 12.17
CA LYS A 259 4.07 -7.97 11.08
C LYS A 259 4.44 -9.36 11.55
N THR A 260 5.60 -9.46 12.20
CA THR A 260 6.13 -10.72 12.69
C THR A 260 5.24 -11.33 13.77
N ILE A 261 4.77 -10.52 14.73
CA ILE A 261 3.91 -10.97 15.83
C ILE A 261 2.57 -11.46 15.30
N LEU A 262 1.90 -10.69 14.43
CA LEU A 262 0.61 -11.07 13.87
C LEU A 262 0.71 -12.36 13.05
N HIS A 263 1.78 -12.53 12.27
CA HIS A 263 2.02 -13.77 11.53
C HIS A 263 2.18 -14.98 12.49
N ARG A 264 2.91 -14.83 13.60
CA ARG A 264 3.02 -15.89 14.63
C ARG A 264 1.69 -16.19 15.30
N ILE A 265 0.89 -15.17 15.61
CA ILE A 265 -0.46 -15.35 16.17
C ILE A 265 -1.33 -16.14 15.18
N TYR A 266 -1.33 -15.76 13.90
CA TYR A 266 -2.09 -16.44 12.85
C TYR A 266 -1.70 -17.92 12.70
N GLY A 267 -0.40 -18.20 12.73
CA GLY A 267 0.13 -19.56 12.64
C GLY A 267 -0.28 -20.43 13.84
N LYS A 268 -0.03 -19.94 15.05
CA LYS A 268 -0.21 -20.69 16.32
C LYS A 268 -1.67 -20.82 16.74
N PHE A 269 -2.47 -19.77 16.61
CA PHE A 269 -3.85 -19.73 17.10
C PHE A 269 -4.85 -19.85 15.95
N MET A 270 -5.12 -21.10 15.53
CA MET A 270 -6.00 -21.37 14.39
C MET A 270 -7.42 -20.78 14.54
N VAL A 271 -7.90 -20.65 15.78
CA VAL A 271 -9.23 -20.08 16.09
C VAL A 271 -9.40 -18.63 15.64
N HIS A 272 -8.31 -17.84 15.62
CA HIS A 272 -8.37 -16.42 15.24
C HIS A 272 -8.21 -16.21 13.73
N ARG A 273 -7.83 -17.22 12.95
CA ARG A 273 -7.57 -17.07 11.50
C ARG A 273 -8.74 -16.47 10.72
N PRO A 274 -10.01 -16.88 10.92
CA PRO A 274 -11.14 -16.25 10.23
C PRO A 274 -11.32 -14.79 10.64
N PHE A 275 -11.15 -14.48 11.93
CA PHE A 275 -11.28 -13.13 12.44
C PHE A 275 -10.19 -12.20 11.90
N ILE A 276 -8.92 -12.63 11.94
CA ILE A 276 -7.78 -11.86 11.39
C ILE A 276 -8.01 -11.54 9.92
N ARG A 277 -8.37 -12.54 9.09
CA ARG A 277 -8.65 -12.31 7.66
C ARG A 277 -9.79 -11.31 7.46
N LYS A 278 -10.88 -11.44 8.22
CA LYS A 278 -12.01 -10.51 8.15
C LYS A 278 -11.61 -9.08 8.55
N SER A 279 -10.82 -8.93 9.60
CA SER A 279 -10.37 -7.62 10.09
C SER A 279 -9.42 -6.94 9.10
N ILE A 280 -8.46 -7.69 8.52
CA ILE A 280 -7.58 -7.16 7.46
C ILE A 280 -8.40 -6.73 6.23
N ASN A 281 -9.41 -7.53 5.83
CA ASN A 281 -10.29 -7.15 4.73
C ASN A 281 -11.03 -5.84 5.00
N ASN A 282 -11.50 -5.62 6.24
CA ASN A 282 -12.16 -4.37 6.62
C ASN A 282 -11.20 -3.18 6.55
N ILE A 283 -9.94 -3.36 6.97
CA ILE A 283 -8.89 -2.34 6.83
C ILE A 283 -8.70 -1.99 5.35
N PHE A 284 -8.58 -2.99 4.48
CA PHE A 284 -8.47 -2.76 3.03
C PHE A 284 -9.69 -2.06 2.45
N TYR A 285 -10.91 -2.41 2.85
CA TYR A 285 -12.10 -1.72 2.36
C TYR A 285 -12.12 -0.25 2.78
N ARG A 286 -11.81 0.04 4.05
CA ARG A 286 -11.71 1.42 4.53
C ARG A 286 -10.62 2.20 3.80
N PHE A 287 -9.46 1.58 3.57
CA PHE A 287 -8.37 2.18 2.82
C PHE A 287 -8.77 2.49 1.36
N ILE A 288 -9.36 1.53 0.64
CA ILE A 288 -9.67 1.66 -0.80
C ILE A 288 -10.85 2.62 -1.07
N PHE A 289 -11.83 2.66 -0.17
CA PHE A 289 -13.12 3.32 -0.44
C PHE A 289 -13.39 4.55 0.44
N GLU A 290 -12.69 4.73 1.57
CA GLU A 290 -12.98 5.82 2.51
C GLU A 290 -11.80 6.77 2.72
N THR A 291 -10.62 6.25 3.10
CA THR A 291 -9.52 7.10 3.59
C THR A 291 -8.40 7.32 2.58
N GLU A 292 -8.11 6.34 1.72
CA GLU A 292 -6.94 6.29 0.82
C GLU A 292 -5.57 6.55 1.50
N LYS A 293 -5.52 6.53 2.84
CA LYS A 293 -4.32 6.64 3.68
C LYS A 293 -4.33 5.54 4.74
N HIS A 294 -3.24 4.77 4.79
CA HIS A 294 -2.93 3.79 5.84
C HIS A 294 -1.46 3.36 5.70
N ASN A 295 -0.67 3.40 6.77
CA ASN A 295 0.78 3.20 6.69
C ASN A 295 1.20 1.72 6.57
N GLY A 296 0.42 0.80 7.15
CA GLY A 296 0.77 -0.63 7.23
C GLY A 296 0.25 -1.55 6.13
N ILE A 297 -0.13 -1.04 4.95
CA ILE A 297 -0.71 -1.88 3.89
C ILE A 297 0.30 -2.89 3.35
N ALA A 298 1.57 -2.48 3.16
CA ALA A 298 2.63 -3.35 2.68
C ALA A 298 2.86 -4.54 3.62
N GLU A 299 3.00 -4.29 4.93
CA GLU A 299 3.25 -5.34 5.92
C GLU A 299 2.07 -6.30 6.05
N LEU A 300 0.83 -5.79 5.99
CA LEU A 300 -0.36 -6.64 5.97
C LEU A 300 -0.39 -7.55 4.73
N LEU A 301 0.02 -7.03 3.57
CA LEU A 301 0.13 -7.81 2.35
C LEU A 301 1.24 -8.87 2.42
N GLU A 302 2.38 -8.61 3.06
CA GLU A 302 3.42 -9.65 3.26
C GLU A 302 2.90 -10.84 4.06
N ILE A 303 2.16 -10.57 5.14
CA ILE A 303 1.53 -11.62 5.95
C ILE A 303 0.53 -12.40 5.11
N LEU A 304 -0.31 -11.69 4.34
CA LEU A 304 -1.28 -12.31 3.46
C LEU A 304 -0.62 -13.14 2.36
N GLY A 305 0.49 -12.71 1.78
CA GLY A 305 1.26 -13.47 0.80
C GLY A 305 1.69 -14.82 1.36
N SER A 306 2.23 -14.84 2.59
CA SER A 306 2.56 -16.08 3.29
C SER A 306 1.33 -16.97 3.56
N ILE A 307 0.21 -16.35 3.94
CA ILE A 307 -1.07 -17.06 4.18
C ILE A 307 -1.62 -17.68 2.89
N ILE A 308 -1.58 -16.95 1.77
CA ILE A 308 -2.07 -17.38 0.46
C ILE A 308 -1.26 -18.58 -0.04
N ASN A 309 0.07 -18.52 0.12
CA ASN A 309 0.93 -19.66 -0.21
C ASN A 309 0.57 -20.92 0.60
N GLY A 310 0.08 -20.75 1.83
CA GLY A 310 -0.41 -21.82 2.70
C GLY A 310 -1.82 -22.35 2.41
N PHE A 311 -2.54 -21.81 1.42
CA PHE A 311 -3.91 -22.28 1.11
C PHE A 311 -3.92 -23.72 0.55
N ALA A 312 -4.89 -24.49 1.04
CA ALA A 312 -5.17 -25.82 0.54
C ALA A 312 -5.93 -25.74 -0.79
N LEU A 313 -5.65 -26.70 -1.68
CA LEU A 313 -6.37 -26.87 -2.94
C LEU A 313 -7.46 -27.95 -2.77
N PRO A 314 -8.65 -27.78 -3.37
CA PRO A 314 -9.08 -26.62 -4.17
C PRO A 314 -9.31 -25.36 -3.31
N LEU A 315 -9.04 -24.18 -3.90
CA LEU A 315 -9.24 -22.89 -3.21
C LEU A 315 -10.71 -22.71 -2.81
N LYS A 316 -10.94 -22.33 -1.55
CA LYS A 316 -12.27 -21.99 -1.05
C LYS A 316 -12.81 -20.72 -1.73
N GLU A 317 -14.14 -20.66 -1.87
CA GLU A 317 -14.82 -19.52 -2.48
C GLU A 317 -14.55 -18.20 -1.75
N GLU A 318 -14.43 -18.23 -0.42
CA GLU A 318 -14.07 -17.04 0.37
C GLU A 318 -12.71 -16.44 -0.04
N HIS A 319 -11.75 -17.27 -0.46
CA HIS A 319 -10.42 -16.81 -0.91
C HIS A 319 -10.49 -16.21 -2.31
N LYS A 320 -11.33 -16.77 -3.18
CA LYS A 320 -11.59 -16.22 -4.52
C LYS A 320 -12.27 -14.86 -4.42
N LEU A 321 -13.29 -14.74 -3.56
CA LEU A 321 -13.94 -13.46 -3.28
C LEU A 321 -12.99 -12.43 -2.69
N PHE A 322 -12.06 -12.85 -1.84
CA PHE A 322 -11.01 -11.97 -1.31
C PHE A 322 -10.10 -11.41 -2.41
N LEU A 323 -9.63 -12.24 -3.34
CA LEU A 323 -8.87 -11.80 -4.52
C LEU A 323 -9.67 -10.74 -5.32
N LEU A 324 -10.93 -11.03 -5.64
CA LEU A 324 -11.74 -10.18 -6.52
C LEU A 324 -12.19 -8.87 -5.88
N ARG A 325 -12.51 -8.89 -4.58
CA ARG A 325 -13.12 -7.73 -3.91
C ARG A 325 -12.13 -6.89 -3.10
N ALA A 326 -11.02 -7.46 -2.66
CA ALA A 326 -10.03 -6.75 -1.87
C ALA A 326 -8.72 -6.57 -2.63
N LEU A 327 -8.05 -7.64 -3.08
CA LEU A 327 -6.71 -7.53 -3.67
C LEU A 327 -6.71 -6.81 -5.03
N ILE A 328 -7.58 -7.18 -5.97
CA ILE A 328 -7.61 -6.49 -7.27
C ILE A 328 -7.95 -4.99 -7.10
N PRO A 329 -8.94 -4.58 -6.28
CA PRO A 329 -9.20 -3.15 -6.04
C PRO A 329 -8.09 -2.39 -5.30
N LEU A 330 -7.14 -3.05 -4.61
CA LEU A 330 -5.98 -2.37 -4.02
C LEU A 330 -5.05 -1.73 -5.07
N HIS A 331 -5.24 -2.01 -6.34
CA HIS A 331 -4.55 -1.28 -7.42
C HIS A 331 -5.16 0.10 -7.69
N LYS A 332 -6.30 0.45 -7.10
CA LYS A 332 -6.98 1.73 -7.34
C LYS A 332 -6.28 2.95 -6.70
N PRO A 333 -5.85 2.95 -5.43
CA PRO A 333 -5.26 4.11 -4.76
C PRO A 333 -4.03 4.70 -5.46
N LYS A 334 -3.75 5.99 -5.23
CA LYS A 334 -2.63 6.71 -5.86
C LYS A 334 -1.27 6.22 -5.34
N CYS A 335 -1.14 6.01 -4.03
CA CYS A 335 0.07 5.58 -3.31
C CYS A 335 0.42 4.08 -3.49
N MET A 336 0.01 3.47 -4.61
CA MET A 336 0.20 2.05 -4.84
C MET A 336 1.68 1.64 -4.90
N SER A 337 2.59 2.56 -5.29
CA SER A 337 4.05 2.33 -5.33
C SER A 337 4.60 1.72 -4.03
N ILE A 338 4.13 2.22 -2.89
CA ILE A 338 4.61 1.87 -1.54
C ILE A 338 4.43 0.37 -1.24
N TYR A 339 3.35 -0.23 -1.74
CA TYR A 339 2.97 -1.62 -1.44
C TYR A 339 2.86 -2.52 -2.67
N HIS A 340 3.23 -2.01 -3.85
CA HIS A 340 3.07 -2.70 -5.13
C HIS A 340 3.72 -4.08 -5.13
N GLN A 341 4.97 -4.17 -4.68
CA GLN A 341 5.72 -5.43 -4.72
C GLN A 341 5.04 -6.53 -3.91
N GLN A 342 4.54 -6.19 -2.73
CA GLN A 342 3.83 -7.10 -1.85
C GLN A 342 2.46 -7.49 -2.43
N LEU A 343 1.79 -6.56 -3.11
CA LEU A 343 0.52 -6.82 -3.79
C LEU A 343 0.70 -7.75 -4.99
N ALA A 344 1.64 -7.44 -5.88
CA ALA A 344 1.99 -8.25 -7.05
C ALA A 344 2.35 -9.68 -6.63
N TYR A 345 3.15 -9.83 -5.56
CA TYR A 345 3.43 -11.15 -4.98
C TYR A 345 2.15 -11.89 -4.58
N CYS A 346 1.22 -11.24 -3.89
CA CYS A 346 -0.06 -11.87 -3.51
C CYS A 346 -0.89 -12.29 -4.74
N ILE A 347 -0.94 -11.45 -5.77
CA ILE A 347 -1.69 -11.70 -7.01
C ILE A 347 -1.09 -12.89 -7.77
N THR A 348 0.23 -12.89 -7.99
CA THR A 348 0.96 -13.98 -8.66
C THR A 348 0.79 -15.29 -7.90
N GLN A 349 0.87 -15.28 -6.55
CA GLN A 349 0.63 -16.49 -5.75
C GLN A 349 -0.78 -17.06 -5.93
N PHE A 350 -1.81 -16.24 -6.14
CA PHE A 350 -3.15 -16.71 -6.45
C PHE A 350 -3.24 -17.34 -7.84
N ALA A 351 -2.60 -16.73 -8.84
CA ALA A 351 -2.56 -17.25 -10.21
C ALA A 351 -1.83 -18.60 -10.29
N GLU A 352 -0.73 -18.77 -9.55
CA GLU A 352 0.01 -20.03 -9.45
C GLU A 352 -0.80 -21.16 -8.80
N LYS A 353 -1.61 -20.83 -7.77
CA LYS A 353 -2.41 -21.83 -7.02
C LYS A 353 -3.59 -22.36 -7.82
N ASP A 354 -4.23 -21.51 -8.62
CA ASP A 354 -5.35 -21.88 -9.49
C ASP A 354 -5.27 -21.07 -10.79
N ALA A 355 -4.71 -21.69 -11.84
CA ALA A 355 -4.48 -21.05 -13.14
C ALA A 355 -5.74 -20.44 -13.76
N LYS A 356 -6.95 -20.94 -13.41
CA LYS A 356 -8.22 -20.37 -13.89
C LYS A 356 -8.47 -18.94 -13.41
N LEU A 357 -7.82 -18.54 -12.32
CA LEU A 357 -7.91 -17.18 -11.79
C LEU A 357 -7.12 -16.18 -12.63
N ALA A 358 -6.18 -16.61 -13.47
CA ALA A 358 -5.36 -15.73 -14.30
C ALA A 358 -6.22 -14.82 -15.23
N ASP A 359 -7.22 -15.38 -15.93
CA ASP A 359 -8.15 -14.58 -16.75
C ASP A 359 -8.86 -13.49 -15.92
N THR A 360 -9.24 -13.84 -14.69
CA THR A 360 -9.96 -12.90 -13.82
C THR A 360 -9.05 -11.81 -13.28
N VAL A 361 -7.81 -12.15 -12.91
CA VAL A 361 -6.77 -11.20 -12.49
C VAL A 361 -6.45 -10.24 -13.63
N ILE A 362 -6.12 -10.75 -14.82
CA ILE A 362 -5.75 -9.93 -15.99
C ILE A 362 -6.89 -8.96 -16.34
N ARG A 363 -8.14 -9.42 -16.39
CA ARG A 363 -9.29 -8.53 -16.61
C ARG A 363 -9.46 -7.50 -15.49
N GLY A 364 -9.16 -7.87 -14.25
CA GLY A 364 -9.15 -6.99 -13.10
C GLY A 364 -8.14 -5.85 -13.23
N LEU A 365 -6.90 -6.18 -13.60
CA LEU A 365 -5.83 -5.21 -13.87
C LEU A 365 -6.20 -4.29 -15.04
N LEU A 366 -6.70 -4.85 -16.15
CA LEU A 366 -7.17 -4.07 -17.30
C LEU A 366 -8.31 -3.11 -16.95
N ARG A 367 -9.19 -3.48 -16.00
CA ARG A 367 -10.29 -2.61 -15.55
C ARG A 367 -9.79 -1.39 -14.78
N TYR A 368 -8.72 -1.54 -14.00
CA TYR A 368 -8.14 -0.47 -13.18
C TYR A 368 -6.89 0.14 -13.81
N TRP A 369 -6.69 -0.05 -15.12
CA TRP A 369 -5.50 0.42 -15.82
C TRP A 369 -5.32 1.94 -15.64
N PRO A 370 -4.15 2.40 -15.18
CA PRO A 370 -3.90 3.82 -14.96
C PRO A 370 -3.78 4.55 -16.31
N VAL A 371 -4.48 5.68 -16.45
CA VAL A 371 -4.45 6.50 -17.67
C VAL A 371 -3.74 7.84 -17.44
N THR A 372 -3.61 8.27 -16.18
CA THR A 372 -3.07 9.59 -15.80
C THR A 372 -1.75 9.53 -15.04
N ASN A 373 -1.28 8.33 -14.66
CA ASN A 373 -0.05 8.15 -13.87
C ASN A 373 0.84 7.11 -14.57
N THR A 374 1.92 7.59 -15.21
CA THR A 374 2.83 6.77 -16.02
C THR A 374 3.69 5.85 -15.16
N SER A 375 4.15 6.30 -13.99
CA SER A 375 4.87 5.45 -13.03
C SER A 375 4.03 4.25 -12.62
N LYS A 376 2.75 4.47 -12.35
CA LYS A 376 1.79 3.41 -12.03
C LYS A 376 1.54 2.48 -13.21
N GLU A 377 1.52 3.01 -14.44
CA GLU A 377 1.40 2.19 -15.66
C GLU A 377 2.59 1.24 -15.84
N VAL A 378 3.81 1.70 -15.54
CA VAL A 378 5.02 0.84 -15.55
C VAL A 378 4.94 -0.27 -14.50
N LEU A 379 4.40 0.02 -13.31
CA LEU A 379 4.18 -0.99 -12.27
C LEU A 379 3.16 -2.05 -12.72
N PHE A 380 2.02 -1.62 -13.31
CA PHE A 380 1.02 -2.52 -13.88
C PHE A 380 1.59 -3.43 -14.99
N LEU A 381 2.42 -2.88 -15.88
CA LEU A 381 3.09 -3.68 -16.91
C LEU A 381 4.05 -4.71 -16.29
N SER A 382 4.69 -4.36 -15.17
CA SER A 382 5.58 -5.28 -14.47
C SER A 382 4.84 -6.42 -13.80
N GLU A 383 3.78 -6.12 -13.06
CA GLU A 383 2.92 -7.14 -12.46
C GLU A 383 2.25 -8.03 -13.53
N LEU A 384 1.79 -7.43 -14.63
CA LEU A 384 1.19 -8.15 -15.74
C LEU A 384 2.16 -9.17 -16.36
N GLU A 385 3.45 -8.85 -16.45
CA GLU A 385 4.47 -9.80 -16.90
C GLU A 385 4.56 -11.00 -15.98
N GLU A 386 4.65 -10.78 -14.65
CA GLU A 386 4.72 -11.86 -13.66
C GLU A 386 3.47 -12.76 -13.70
N VAL A 387 2.27 -12.16 -13.82
CA VAL A 387 1.02 -12.92 -13.93
C VAL A 387 0.97 -13.73 -15.22
N LEU A 388 1.45 -13.18 -16.34
CA LEU A 388 1.51 -13.90 -17.62
C LEU A 388 2.51 -15.06 -17.59
N GLU A 389 3.61 -14.93 -16.85
CA GLU A 389 4.57 -16.03 -16.63
C GLU A 389 3.92 -17.23 -15.93
N ALA A 390 3.02 -16.98 -14.97
CA ALA A 390 2.24 -18.03 -14.31
C ALA A 390 1.02 -18.53 -15.13
N THR A 391 0.70 -17.89 -16.26
CA THR A 391 -0.53 -18.18 -17.02
C THR A 391 -0.36 -19.35 -17.99
N GLN A 392 -1.36 -20.24 -18.03
CA GLN A 392 -1.44 -21.36 -18.97
C GLN A 392 -2.07 -20.94 -20.30
N ALA A 393 -1.70 -21.61 -21.40
CA ALA A 393 -2.15 -21.27 -22.75
C ALA A 393 -3.68 -21.20 -22.92
N ALA A 394 -4.43 -22.10 -22.28
CA ALA A 394 -5.89 -22.13 -22.36
C ALA A 394 -6.54 -20.88 -21.75
N GLU A 395 -6.03 -20.40 -20.61
CA GLU A 395 -6.57 -19.21 -19.96
C GLU A 395 -6.09 -17.92 -20.67
N PHE A 396 -4.85 -17.92 -21.17
CA PHE A 396 -4.32 -16.84 -22.00
C PHE A 396 -5.21 -16.56 -23.22
N GLN A 397 -5.69 -17.59 -23.92
CA GLN A 397 -6.57 -17.43 -25.08
C GLN A 397 -7.88 -16.70 -24.77
N ARG A 398 -8.35 -16.74 -23.51
CA ARG A 398 -9.59 -16.08 -23.10
C ARG A 398 -9.40 -14.58 -22.93
N CYS A 399 -8.22 -14.15 -22.48
CA CYS A 399 -7.91 -12.74 -22.20
C CYS A 399 -7.00 -12.07 -23.25
N MET A 400 -6.40 -12.79 -24.20
CA MET A 400 -5.39 -12.25 -25.11
C MET A 400 -5.90 -11.05 -25.93
N VAL A 401 -7.14 -11.05 -26.42
CA VAL A 401 -7.67 -9.95 -27.24
C VAL A 401 -7.75 -8.62 -26.46
N PRO A 402 -8.45 -8.53 -25.32
CA PRO A 402 -8.46 -7.29 -24.54
C PRO A 402 -7.08 -6.91 -23.99
N LEU A 403 -6.26 -7.90 -23.62
CA LEU A 403 -4.89 -7.69 -23.15
C LEU A 403 -4.03 -6.99 -24.21
N PHE A 404 -3.94 -7.55 -25.42
CA PHE A 404 -3.08 -7.01 -26.47
C PHE A 404 -3.60 -5.71 -27.09
N ARG A 405 -4.90 -5.41 -26.96
CA ARG A 405 -5.41 -4.06 -27.24
C ARG A 405 -4.85 -3.04 -26.26
N GLN A 406 -4.72 -3.38 -24.99
CA GLN A 406 -4.13 -2.47 -24.00
C GLN A 406 -2.62 -2.37 -24.17
N ILE A 407 -1.91 -3.50 -24.38
CA ILE A 407 -0.48 -3.47 -24.70
C ILE A 407 -0.22 -2.62 -25.95
N GLY A 408 -1.02 -2.76 -27.00
CA GLY A 408 -0.93 -1.93 -28.20
C GLY A 408 -1.06 -0.43 -27.95
N ARG A 409 -1.81 0.00 -26.92
CA ARG A 409 -1.85 1.40 -26.48
C ARG A 409 -0.57 1.80 -25.76
N CYS A 410 -0.06 0.95 -24.87
CA CYS A 410 1.18 1.21 -24.14
C CYS A 410 2.39 1.32 -25.08
N LEU A 411 2.44 0.52 -26.15
CA LEU A 411 3.47 0.59 -27.19
C LEU A 411 3.49 1.94 -27.92
N ASN A 412 2.32 2.55 -28.12
CA ASN A 412 2.19 3.87 -28.75
C ASN A 412 2.22 5.02 -27.73
N SER A 413 2.54 4.76 -26.47
CA SER A 413 2.66 5.80 -25.46
C SER A 413 3.83 6.72 -25.82
N SER A 414 3.61 8.03 -25.74
CA SER A 414 4.69 9.02 -25.90
C SER A 414 5.69 8.99 -24.74
N HIS A 415 5.33 8.36 -23.62
CA HIS A 415 6.18 8.21 -22.46
C HIS A 415 7.12 7.01 -22.63
N PHE A 416 8.40 7.28 -22.83
CA PHE A 416 9.37 6.25 -23.23
C PHE A 416 9.43 5.07 -22.26
N GLN A 417 9.36 5.28 -20.94
CA GLN A 417 9.43 4.17 -19.96
C GLN A 417 8.25 3.20 -20.08
N VAL A 418 7.07 3.69 -20.49
CA VAL A 418 5.87 2.84 -20.66
C VAL A 418 6.02 1.99 -21.93
N ALA A 419 6.36 2.63 -23.05
CA ALA A 419 6.57 1.95 -24.33
C ALA A 419 7.72 0.93 -24.25
N GLU A 420 8.85 1.33 -23.65
CA GLU A 420 10.00 0.47 -23.39
C GLU A 420 9.60 -0.74 -22.53
N ARG A 421 8.97 -0.53 -21.37
CA ARG A 421 8.55 -1.62 -20.47
C ARG A 421 7.60 -2.60 -21.13
N ALA A 422 6.68 -2.11 -21.98
CA ALA A 422 5.76 -2.94 -22.75
C ALA A 422 6.48 -3.77 -23.82
N LEU A 423 7.44 -3.18 -24.55
CA LEU A 423 8.26 -3.89 -25.55
C LEU A 423 9.14 -4.98 -24.91
N PHE A 424 9.64 -4.74 -23.70
CA PHE A 424 10.47 -5.70 -22.96
C PHE A 424 9.75 -7.03 -22.66
N MET A 425 8.42 -7.09 -22.70
CA MET A 425 7.66 -8.34 -22.49
C MET A 425 8.03 -9.45 -23.48
N TRP A 426 8.50 -9.11 -24.69
CA TRP A 426 8.93 -10.09 -25.70
C TRP A 426 10.26 -10.78 -25.36
N ASN A 427 11.02 -10.25 -24.40
CA ASN A 427 12.26 -10.88 -23.94
C ASN A 427 11.97 -12.08 -23.01
N ASN A 428 10.78 -12.15 -22.41
CA ASN A 428 10.38 -13.28 -21.60
C ASN A 428 10.00 -14.47 -22.51
N ASP A 429 10.75 -15.58 -22.39
CA ASP A 429 10.60 -16.75 -23.26
C ASP A 429 9.19 -17.36 -23.20
N HIS A 430 8.60 -17.43 -22.01
CA HIS A 430 7.26 -18.01 -21.84
C HIS A 430 6.20 -17.15 -22.50
N ILE A 431 6.23 -15.84 -22.25
CA ILE A 431 5.28 -14.88 -22.85
C ILE A 431 5.44 -14.86 -24.36
N ARG A 432 6.68 -14.81 -24.86
CA ARG A 432 6.96 -14.88 -26.30
C ARG A 432 6.37 -16.14 -26.92
N ASN A 433 6.53 -17.30 -26.30
CA ASN A 433 5.96 -18.56 -26.79
C ASN A 433 4.42 -18.53 -26.83
N LEU A 434 3.77 -17.98 -25.80
CA LEU A 434 2.31 -17.79 -25.78
C LEU A 434 1.84 -16.87 -26.92
N ILE A 435 2.59 -15.81 -27.19
CA ILE A 435 2.31 -14.86 -28.28
C ILE A 435 2.46 -15.54 -29.64
N THR A 436 3.58 -16.21 -29.90
CA THR A 436 3.86 -16.88 -31.18
C THR A 436 2.81 -17.95 -31.48
N GLN A 437 2.39 -18.74 -30.50
CA GLN A 437 1.33 -19.75 -30.68
C GLN A 437 -0.02 -19.15 -31.08
N ASN A 438 -0.30 -17.90 -30.68
CA ASN A 438 -1.57 -17.20 -30.93
C ASN A 438 -1.41 -16.01 -31.90
N GLN A 439 -0.33 -16.00 -32.70
CA GLN A 439 0.04 -14.86 -33.55
C GLN A 439 -1.02 -14.48 -34.57
N LYS A 440 -1.82 -15.43 -35.06
CA LYS A 440 -2.93 -15.18 -36.00
C LYS A 440 -3.97 -14.18 -35.47
N VAL A 441 -4.12 -14.11 -34.14
CA VAL A 441 -5.05 -13.18 -33.49
C VAL A 441 -4.31 -11.95 -32.96
N ILE A 442 -3.10 -12.12 -32.42
CA ILE A 442 -2.36 -11.05 -31.75
C ILE A 442 -1.71 -10.10 -32.75
N LEU A 443 -1.11 -10.62 -33.83
CA LEU A 443 -0.36 -9.81 -34.79
C LEU A 443 -1.24 -8.71 -35.45
N PRO A 444 -2.46 -9.00 -35.96
CA PRO A 444 -3.33 -7.95 -36.50
C PRO A 444 -3.69 -6.85 -35.50
N ILE A 445 -3.71 -7.14 -34.20
CA ILE A 445 -4.04 -6.17 -33.15
C ILE A 445 -2.84 -5.25 -32.87
N ILE A 446 -1.64 -5.81 -32.87
CA ILE A 446 -0.44 -5.11 -32.40
C ILE A 446 0.38 -4.47 -33.52
N LEU A 447 0.32 -5.02 -34.74
CA LEU A 447 1.09 -4.53 -35.88
C LEU A 447 0.85 -3.04 -36.16
N PRO A 448 -0.39 -2.51 -36.15
CA PRO A 448 -0.60 -1.08 -36.36
C PRO A 448 0.15 -0.20 -35.35
N SER A 449 0.24 -0.65 -34.10
CA SER A 449 1.02 0.04 -33.07
C SER A 449 2.52 -0.05 -33.36
N LEU A 450 3.03 -1.24 -33.68
CA LEU A 450 4.45 -1.41 -34.01
C LEU A 450 4.88 -0.58 -35.23
N GLU A 451 4.05 -0.48 -36.27
CA GLU A 451 4.34 0.32 -37.47
C GLU A 451 4.40 1.82 -37.15
N LYS A 452 3.39 2.35 -36.45
CA LYS A 452 3.36 3.77 -36.03
C LYS A 452 4.55 4.10 -35.14
N ASN A 453 4.84 3.23 -34.16
CA ASN A 453 5.94 3.41 -33.23
C ASN A 453 7.31 3.36 -33.93
N ALA A 454 7.49 2.47 -34.92
CA ALA A 454 8.73 2.36 -35.67
C ALA A 454 9.01 3.57 -36.58
N ARG A 455 7.95 4.23 -37.08
CA ARG A 455 8.07 5.42 -37.95
C ARG A 455 8.28 6.71 -37.17
N ASP A 456 7.49 6.91 -36.10
CA ASP A 456 7.24 8.25 -35.56
C ASP A 456 7.66 8.42 -34.08
N HIS A 457 8.12 7.37 -33.39
CA HIS A 457 8.48 7.50 -31.98
C HIS A 457 9.75 8.33 -31.79
N TRP A 458 9.73 9.35 -30.94
CA TRP A 458 10.84 10.28 -30.76
C TRP A 458 12.10 9.66 -30.13
N ASN A 459 11.93 8.59 -29.34
CA ASN A 459 13.03 7.90 -28.65
C ASN A 459 13.61 6.75 -29.49
N GLN A 460 14.92 6.82 -29.80
CA GLN A 460 15.63 5.84 -30.63
C GLN A 460 15.69 4.42 -30.02
N ALA A 461 15.77 4.30 -28.69
CA ALA A 461 15.83 3.00 -28.03
C ALA A 461 14.48 2.26 -28.18
N VAL A 462 13.37 2.98 -28.01
CA VAL A 462 12.02 2.45 -28.22
C VAL A 462 11.82 2.03 -29.68
N GLN A 463 12.31 2.83 -30.65
CA GLN A 463 12.29 2.43 -32.06
C GLN A 463 13.08 1.14 -32.30
N SER A 464 14.29 1.02 -31.74
CA SER A 464 15.12 -0.20 -31.88
C SER A 464 14.44 -1.43 -31.30
N LEU A 465 13.86 -1.32 -30.09
CA LEU A 465 13.09 -2.38 -29.46
C LEU A 465 11.86 -2.76 -30.30
N THR A 466 11.18 -1.78 -30.89
CA THR A 466 10.04 -2.01 -31.78
C THR A 466 10.44 -2.80 -33.02
N LEU A 467 11.58 -2.46 -33.65
CA LEU A 467 12.11 -3.21 -34.79
C LEU A 467 12.48 -4.65 -34.41
N ASN A 468 13.03 -4.86 -33.21
CA ASN A 468 13.30 -6.21 -32.70
C ASN A 468 12.01 -7.03 -32.56
N VAL A 469 10.95 -6.44 -31.98
CA VAL A 469 9.65 -7.11 -31.85
C VAL A 469 9.02 -7.40 -33.22
N ARG A 470 9.09 -6.46 -34.17
CA ARG A 470 8.64 -6.70 -35.56
C ARG A 470 9.37 -7.88 -36.19
N LYS A 471 10.69 -7.95 -36.00
CA LYS A 471 11.50 -9.05 -36.50
C LYS A 471 11.08 -10.40 -35.90
N ILE A 472 10.77 -10.47 -34.59
CA ILE A 472 10.28 -11.70 -33.96
C ILE A 472 9.00 -12.22 -34.64
N PHE A 473 8.07 -11.34 -35.03
CA PHE A 473 6.87 -11.75 -35.73
C PHE A 473 7.13 -12.17 -37.19
N SER A 474 7.99 -11.44 -37.91
CA SER A 474 8.39 -11.76 -39.28
C SER A 474 9.15 -13.09 -39.36
N ASP A 475 10.06 -13.35 -38.42
CA ASP A 475 10.81 -14.61 -38.32
C ASP A 475 9.88 -15.81 -37.98
N ALA A 476 8.76 -15.56 -37.28
CA ALA A 476 7.81 -16.60 -36.90
C ALA A 476 6.84 -17.01 -38.03
N ASP A 477 6.32 -16.04 -38.78
CA ASP A 477 5.46 -16.28 -39.96
C ASP A 477 5.47 -15.07 -40.90
N GLN A 478 6.38 -15.10 -41.87
CA GLN A 478 6.54 -14.05 -42.86
C GLN A 478 5.25 -13.82 -43.68
N SER A 479 4.53 -14.89 -44.03
CA SER A 479 3.34 -14.79 -44.88
C SER A 479 2.20 -14.04 -44.18
N LEU A 480 1.96 -14.37 -42.91
CA LEU A 480 0.97 -13.68 -42.08
C LEU A 480 1.38 -12.22 -41.81
N PHE A 481 2.69 -11.99 -41.60
CA PHE A 481 3.21 -10.64 -41.40
C PHE A 481 2.95 -9.74 -42.61
N ASP A 482 3.26 -10.23 -43.82
CA ASP A 482 3.05 -9.48 -45.06
C ASP A 482 1.56 -9.22 -45.33
N GLU A 483 0.68 -10.20 -45.06
CA GLU A 483 -0.77 -10.02 -45.15
C GLU A 483 -1.27 -8.92 -44.20
N CYS A 484 -0.84 -8.96 -42.94
CA CYS A 484 -1.22 -7.96 -41.94
C CYS A 484 -0.69 -6.56 -42.30
N LEU A 485 0.52 -6.49 -42.86
CA LEU A 485 1.14 -5.24 -43.29
C LEU A 485 0.38 -4.63 -44.47
N ALA A 486 0.01 -5.44 -45.47
CA ALA A 486 -0.80 -4.99 -46.60
C ALA A 486 -2.16 -4.45 -46.13
N LYS A 487 -2.82 -5.16 -45.20
CA LYS A 487 -4.09 -4.73 -44.61
C LYS A 487 -3.93 -3.41 -43.84
N PHE A 488 -2.85 -3.24 -43.08
CA PHE A 488 -2.58 -2.00 -42.37
C PHE A 488 -2.43 -0.82 -43.34
N GLN A 489 -1.70 -0.99 -44.45
CA GLN A 489 -1.56 0.04 -45.48
C GLN A 489 -2.90 0.39 -46.13
N GLU A 490 -3.75 -0.60 -46.39
CA GLU A 490 -5.11 -0.38 -46.90
C GLU A 490 -5.97 0.40 -45.90
N ASP A 491 -5.89 0.07 -44.61
CA ASP A 491 -6.60 0.77 -43.54
C ASP A 491 -6.09 2.23 -43.37
N GLU A 492 -4.78 2.49 -43.52
CA GLU A 492 -4.22 3.86 -43.51
C GLU A 492 -4.79 4.70 -44.67
N ILE A 493 -4.88 4.13 -45.88
CA ILE A 493 -5.46 4.82 -47.03
C ILE A 493 -6.94 5.13 -46.79
N LYS A 494 -7.72 4.15 -46.30
CA LYS A 494 -9.14 4.34 -45.96
C LYS A 494 -9.35 5.39 -44.86
N GLU A 495 -8.50 5.41 -43.84
CA GLU A 495 -8.56 6.41 -42.76
C GLU A 495 -8.31 7.81 -43.31
N LYS A 496 -7.32 7.97 -44.19
CA LYS A 496 -7.04 9.23 -44.88
C LYS A 496 -8.21 9.70 -45.75
N GLU A 497 -8.78 8.81 -46.57
CA GLU A 497 -9.96 9.13 -47.38
C GLU A 497 -11.18 9.54 -46.52
N LEU A 498 -11.35 8.91 -45.36
CA LEU A 498 -12.42 9.24 -44.43
C LEU A 498 -12.21 10.61 -43.78
N LEU A 499 -10.97 10.96 -43.43
CA LEU A 499 -10.61 12.28 -42.92
C LEU A 499 -10.84 13.37 -43.98
N GLU A 500 -10.41 13.15 -45.22
CA GLU A 500 -10.66 14.07 -46.34
C GLU A 500 -12.16 14.24 -46.62
N ARG A 501 -12.92 13.13 -46.58
CA ARG A 501 -14.38 13.19 -46.71
C ARG A 501 -15.01 14.00 -45.58
N ARG A 502 -14.57 13.79 -44.32
CA ARG A 502 -15.05 14.55 -43.16
C ARG A 502 -14.73 16.04 -43.32
N GLU A 503 -13.51 16.39 -43.68
CA GLU A 503 -13.10 17.77 -43.93
C GLU A 503 -13.94 18.43 -45.04
N SER A 504 -14.21 17.71 -46.13
CA SER A 504 -15.06 18.22 -47.21
C SER A 504 -16.50 18.49 -46.77
N ILE A 505 -17.04 17.67 -45.85
CA ILE A 505 -18.38 17.86 -45.28
C ILE A 505 -18.38 19.09 -44.36
N TRP A 506 -17.36 19.27 -43.52
CA TRP A 506 -17.22 20.43 -42.65
C TRP A 506 -17.09 21.72 -43.46
N LYS A 507 -16.25 21.73 -44.50
CA LYS A 507 -16.08 22.88 -45.38
C LYS A 507 -17.39 23.28 -46.07
N ARG A 508 -18.15 22.31 -46.57
CA ARG A 508 -19.49 22.57 -47.14
C ARG A 508 -20.46 23.14 -46.11
N LEU A 509 -20.40 22.66 -44.87
CA LEU A 509 -21.24 23.18 -43.78
C LEU A 509 -20.88 24.65 -43.47
N GLU A 510 -19.59 24.97 -43.43
CA GLU A 510 -19.08 26.32 -43.23
C GLU A 510 -19.49 27.26 -44.37
N ASP A 511 -19.38 26.82 -45.63
CA ASP A 511 -19.80 27.60 -46.81
C ASP A 511 -21.32 27.89 -46.78
N VAL A 512 -22.13 26.91 -46.38
CA VAL A 512 -23.58 27.09 -46.21
C VAL A 512 -23.90 28.03 -45.04
N ALA A 513 -23.15 27.95 -43.94
CA ALA A 513 -23.30 28.86 -42.81
C ALA A 513 -22.91 30.30 -43.18
N ALA A 514 -21.80 30.49 -43.90
CA ALA A 514 -21.31 31.79 -44.36
C ALA A 514 -22.28 32.44 -45.35
N SER A 515 -22.81 31.68 -46.32
CA SER A 515 -23.81 32.20 -47.27
C SER A 515 -25.13 32.59 -46.59
N LYS A 516 -25.54 31.90 -45.52
CA LYS A 516 -26.68 32.30 -44.69
C LYS A 516 -26.40 33.52 -43.80
N ALA A 517 -25.17 33.70 -43.34
CA ALA A 517 -24.76 34.88 -42.58
C ALA A 517 -24.67 36.15 -43.46
N VAL A 518 -24.18 36.01 -44.70
CA VAL A 518 -24.13 37.11 -45.69
C VAL A 518 -25.53 37.52 -46.16
N THR A 519 -26.50 36.59 -46.17
CA THR A 519 -27.91 36.92 -46.44
C THR A 519 -28.65 37.51 -45.24
N SER A 520 -28.05 37.54 -44.05
CA SER A 520 -28.65 38.11 -42.83
C SER A 520 -28.05 39.45 -42.41
N GLU A 521 -27.70 40.33 -43.35
CA GLU A 521 -27.57 41.77 -43.03
C GLU A 521 -28.96 42.44 -43.10
N ALA A 522 -29.44 42.81 -41.90
CA ALA A 522 -30.55 43.68 -41.56
C ALA A 522 -31.97 43.30 -42.02
N VAL A 523 -32.55 42.28 -41.38
CA VAL A 523 -33.96 42.38 -40.99
C VAL A 523 -34.02 42.48 -39.47
N LEU A 524 -34.30 43.69 -38.99
CA LEU A 524 -34.72 43.95 -37.61
C LEU A 524 -35.97 43.12 -37.33
N VAL A 525 -35.81 41.93 -36.76
CA VAL A 525 -36.93 41.19 -36.16
C VAL A 525 -36.88 41.43 -34.67
N SER A 526 -37.87 42.18 -34.19
CA SER A 526 -38.10 42.52 -32.80
C SER A 526 -38.16 41.29 -31.88
N MET A 527 -37.56 41.44 -30.69
CA MET A 527 -37.50 40.48 -29.59
C MET A 527 -38.86 39.90 -29.14
N PHE A 528 -38.89 38.56 -29.09
CA PHE A 528 -39.51 37.64 -28.09
C PHE A 528 -41.03 37.68 -27.77
N PRO A 529 -41.59 36.63 -27.12
CA PRO A 529 -41.32 35.18 -27.19
C PRO A 529 -42.61 34.35 -27.37
N SER A 530 -42.54 33.10 -27.87
CA SER A 530 -43.62 32.12 -27.62
C SER A 530 -43.10 30.69 -27.47
N SER A 531 -43.33 30.20 -26.26
CA SER A 531 -43.37 28.84 -25.74
C SER A 531 -43.57 27.70 -26.76
N VAL A 532 -42.69 26.69 -26.69
CA VAL A 532 -42.91 25.35 -27.27
C VAL A 532 -43.08 24.35 -26.13
N ALA A 533 -44.30 23.83 -26.01
CA ALA A 533 -44.62 22.68 -25.19
C ALA A 533 -44.28 21.39 -25.94
N ILE A 534 -43.57 20.47 -25.28
CA ILE A 534 -43.25 19.14 -25.77
C ILE A 534 -44.40 18.20 -25.39
N ALA A 535 -45.06 17.60 -26.38
CA ALA A 535 -45.98 16.48 -26.16
C ALA A 535 -45.50 15.26 -26.97
N THR A 536 -45.14 14.22 -26.23
CA THR A 536 -44.72 12.90 -26.68
C THR A 536 -45.93 12.06 -27.11
N SER A 537 -45.79 11.24 -28.15
CA SER A 537 -46.71 10.12 -28.40
C SER A 537 -45.93 8.85 -28.72
N ALA A 538 -46.10 7.86 -27.84
CA ALA A 538 -45.56 6.52 -27.94
C ALA A 538 -46.60 5.61 -28.63
N ASN A 539 -46.13 4.73 -29.51
CA ASN A 539 -46.97 3.79 -30.26
C ASN A 539 -46.50 2.36 -29.91
N LEU A 540 -47.32 1.60 -29.19
CA LEU A 540 -47.12 0.18 -28.88
C LEU A 540 -48.21 -0.62 -29.61
N LYS A 541 -47.78 -1.44 -30.58
CA LYS A 541 -48.60 -2.43 -31.28
C LYS A 541 -48.72 -3.70 -30.43
N ALA A 542 -49.95 -4.11 -30.16
CA ALA A 542 -50.32 -5.46 -29.78
C ALA A 542 -50.94 -6.17 -31.00
N ALA A 543 -50.48 -7.38 -31.30
CA ALA A 543 -51.11 -8.28 -32.27
C ALA A 543 -51.32 -9.64 -31.60
N SER A 544 -52.58 -10.08 -31.63
CA SER A 544 -53.09 -11.35 -31.12
C SER A 544 -53.03 -12.45 -32.18
N ARG A 545 -52.44 -13.59 -31.86
CA ARG A 545 -53.07 -14.92 -31.78
C ARG A 545 -52.02 -15.99 -31.48
#